data_AF-A0A0A1VR96-F1
#
_entry.id   AF-A0A0A1VR96-F1
#
_cell.length_a   1.000
_cell.length_b   1.000
_cell.length_c   1.000
_cell.angle_alpha   90.00
_cell.angle_beta   90.00
_cell.angle_gamma   90.00
#
_symmetry.space_group_name_H-M   'P 1'
#
loop_
_entity.id
_entity.type
_entity.pdbx_description
1 polymer ?
#
loop_
_entity_poly.entity_id
_entity_poly.type
_entity_poly.pdbx_seq_one_letter_code
_entity_poly.pdbx_strand_id
1 'polypeptide(L)'
;MSKLNYGNNPKLINRINNQILAHPFTDYWDIFVIKHQQPINITLHILGIFFFYSLIFSVWRSQNFWLLLGLPLTQVLGLTGHLLFERSHIDLQDAVFSWRASYCLGKMLLRVLMGKYRDDIQERKAILQNYQSTT
;
A
#
# COMPACT_ATOMS: atom_id res chain seq x y z
N MET A 1 1.41 33.43 -17.14
CA MET A 1 1.74 32.72 -15.88
C MET A 1 0.50 32.69 -14.99
N SER A 2 -0.35 31.67 -15.13
CA SER A 2 -1.55 31.50 -14.30
C SER A 2 -1.19 30.76 -13.02
N LYS A 3 -1.24 31.46 -11.89
CA LYS A 3 -1.17 30.86 -10.56
C LYS A 3 -2.41 30.00 -10.34
N LEU A 4 -2.27 28.68 -10.45
CA LEU A 4 -3.32 27.76 -10.03
C LEU A 4 -3.33 27.71 -8.51
N ASN A 5 -4.37 28.31 -7.95
CA ASN A 5 -4.69 28.33 -6.54
C ASN A 5 -5.24 26.94 -6.15
N TYR A 6 -4.36 26.00 -5.83
CA TYR A 6 -4.79 24.72 -5.26
C TYR A 6 -5.21 24.96 -3.81
N GLY A 7 -6.50 24.84 -3.54
CA GLY A 7 -7.08 25.01 -2.22
C GLY A 7 -6.38 24.14 -1.19
N ASN A 8 -5.68 24.79 -0.26
CA ASN A 8 -5.05 24.18 0.90
C ASN A 8 -6.12 23.63 1.83
N ASN A 9 -6.50 22.37 1.64
CA ASN A 9 -7.13 21.57 2.68
C ASN A 9 -6.09 20.51 3.14
N PRO A 10 -5.23 20.82 4.12
CA PRO A 10 -4.13 19.94 4.55
C PRO A 10 -4.57 18.59 5.15
N LYS A 11 -5.89 18.37 5.27
CA LYS A 11 -6.50 17.13 5.74
C LYS A 11 -6.72 16.05 4.66
N LEU A 12 -6.59 16.36 3.36
CA LEU A 12 -6.92 15.42 2.27
C LEU A 12 -5.71 14.92 1.47
N ILE A 13 -4.50 15.38 1.79
CA ILE A 13 -3.29 14.91 1.12
C ILE A 13 -2.91 13.55 1.74
N ASN A 14 -3.05 12.48 0.94
CA ASN A 14 -2.53 11.14 1.29
C ASN A 14 -1.06 11.30 1.67
N ARG A 15 -0.64 10.90 2.88
CA ARG A 15 0.74 11.13 3.34
C ARG A 15 1.62 9.94 3.00
N ILE A 16 2.86 10.19 2.56
CA ILE A 16 3.87 9.13 2.42
C ILE A 16 4.41 8.74 3.80
N ASN A 17 4.90 9.72 4.57
CA ASN A 17 5.33 9.57 5.95
C ASN A 17 5.36 10.92 6.68
N ASN A 18 5.68 10.93 7.98
CA ASN A 18 5.74 12.17 8.79
C ASN A 18 6.93 13.11 8.45
N GLN A 19 7.93 12.63 7.70
CA GLN A 19 9.11 13.41 7.31
C GLN A 19 8.93 14.08 5.95
N ILE A 20 8.10 13.52 5.07
CA ILE A 20 7.80 14.02 3.74
C ILE A 20 6.47 14.77 3.80
N LEU A 21 6.55 16.06 4.11
CA LEU A 21 5.39 16.94 4.25
C LEU A 21 4.76 17.35 2.92
N ALA A 22 5.54 17.32 1.83
CA ALA A 22 5.10 17.67 0.48
C ALA A 22 5.64 16.67 -0.55
N HIS A 23 4.80 16.32 -1.53
CA HIS A 23 5.16 15.46 -2.66
C HIS A 23 4.28 15.80 -3.88
N PRO A 24 4.70 15.44 -5.11
CA PRO A 24 3.94 15.77 -6.32
C PRO A 24 2.80 14.78 -6.62
N PHE A 25 2.68 13.67 -5.88
CA PHE A 25 1.72 12.62 -6.19
C PHE A 25 0.27 13.01 -5.86
N THR A 26 -0.62 12.72 -6.81
CA THR A 26 -2.07 12.91 -6.68
C THR A 26 -2.82 11.58 -6.60
N ASP A 27 -2.30 10.52 -7.25
CA ASP A 27 -2.83 9.17 -7.14
C ASP A 27 -2.31 8.48 -5.87
N TYR A 28 -3.20 7.78 -5.19
CA TYR A 28 -2.86 6.94 -4.05
C TYR A 28 -2.00 5.74 -4.45
N TRP A 29 -2.10 5.25 -5.70
CA TRP A 29 -1.18 4.23 -6.20
C TRP A 29 0.28 4.64 -6.05
N ASP A 30 0.63 5.87 -6.42
CA ASP A 30 2.03 6.31 -6.38
C ASP A 30 2.57 6.35 -4.95
N ILE A 31 1.72 6.77 -4.01
CA ILE A 31 2.03 6.79 -2.57
C ILE A 31 2.13 5.37 -2.04
N PHE A 32 1.21 4.49 -2.45
CA PHE A 32 1.23 3.08 -2.09
C PHE A 32 2.53 2.41 -2.54
N VAL A 33 3.00 2.64 -3.78
CA VAL A 33 4.27 2.08 -4.27
C VAL A 33 5.45 2.57 -3.45
N ILE A 34 5.50 3.86 -3.09
CA ILE A 34 6.59 4.40 -2.26
C ILE A 34 6.57 3.80 -0.85
N LYS A 35 5.40 3.63 -0.24
CA LYS A 35 5.26 2.97 1.07
C LYS A 35 5.65 1.49 1.02
N HIS A 36 5.33 0.79 -0.06
CA HIS A 36 5.50 -0.66 -0.22
C HIS A 36 6.69 -1.05 -1.10
N GLN A 37 7.75 -0.24 -1.12
CA GLN A 37 8.94 -0.50 -1.94
C GLN A 37 9.93 -1.53 -1.37
N GLN A 38 9.83 -1.86 -0.08
CA GLN A 38 10.78 -2.77 0.58
C GLN A 38 10.53 -4.23 0.15
N PRO A 39 11.54 -4.99 -0.31
CA PRO A 39 11.35 -6.36 -0.80
C PRO A 39 10.64 -7.31 0.17
N ILE A 40 10.92 -7.16 1.47
CA ILE A 40 10.27 -7.94 2.52
C ILE A 40 8.79 -7.57 2.63
N ASN A 41 8.47 -6.27 2.59
CA ASN A 41 7.08 -5.80 2.63
C ASN A 41 6.30 -6.35 1.42
N ILE A 42 6.91 -6.29 0.23
CA ILE A 42 6.35 -6.87 -1.00
C ILE A 42 6.06 -8.35 -0.80
N THR A 43 7.03 -9.11 -0.32
CA THR A 43 6.89 -10.56 -0.11
C THR A 43 5.77 -10.86 0.88
N LEU A 44 5.71 -10.15 2.01
CA LEU A 44 4.67 -10.33 3.03
C LEU A 44 3.27 -10.04 2.48
N HIS A 45 3.10 -8.99 1.67
CA HIS A 45 1.81 -8.72 1.03
C HIS A 45 1.41 -9.81 0.03
N ILE A 46 2.33 -10.30 -0.79
CA ILE A 46 2.05 -11.38 -1.74
C ILE A 46 1.67 -12.66 -1.01
N LEU A 47 2.40 -13.03 0.05
CA LEU A 47 2.05 -14.18 0.91
C LEU A 47 0.70 -13.98 1.59
N GLY A 48 0.42 -12.78 2.10
CA GLY A 48 -0.86 -12.43 2.71
C GLY A 48 -2.03 -12.57 1.73
N ILE A 49 -1.85 -12.13 0.49
CA ILE A 49 -2.84 -12.31 -0.59
C ILE A 49 -3.11 -13.80 -0.84
N PHE A 50 -2.06 -14.61 -1.02
CA PHE A 50 -2.23 -16.06 -1.25
C PHE A 50 -2.89 -16.75 -0.07
N PHE A 51 -2.49 -16.41 1.15
CA PHE A 51 -3.09 -16.96 2.37
C PHE A 51 -4.58 -16.60 2.46
N PHE A 52 -4.94 -15.33 2.23
CA PHE A 52 -6.32 -14.85 2.26
C PHE A 52 -7.20 -15.60 1.25
N TYR A 53 -6.77 -15.70 -0.01
CA TYR A 53 -7.56 -16.42 -1.03
C TYR A 53 -7.59 -17.93 -0.79
N SER A 54 -6.51 -18.53 -0.27
CA SER A 54 -6.50 -19.95 0.11
C SER A 54 -7.46 -20.23 1.26
N LEU A 55 -7.58 -19.30 2.22
CA LEU A 55 -8.52 -19.41 3.33
C LEU A 55 -9.98 -19.36 2.83
N ILE A 56 -10.30 -18.40 1.95
CA ILE A 56 -11.62 -18.31 1.32
C ILE A 56 -11.94 -19.58 0.53
N PHE A 57 -10.99 -20.04 -0.29
CA PHE A 57 -11.17 -21.27 -1.06
C PHE A 57 -11.39 -22.48 -0.16
N SER A 58 -10.65 -22.57 0.96
CA SER A 58 -10.80 -23.66 1.93
C SER A 58 -12.15 -23.63 2.62
N VAL A 59 -12.65 -22.45 3.04
CA VAL A 59 -14.01 -22.27 3.57
C VAL A 59 -15.04 -22.72 2.55
N TRP A 60 -14.92 -22.26 1.30
CA TRP A 60 -15.84 -22.62 0.23
C TRP A 60 -15.83 -24.12 -0.08
N ARG A 61 -14.64 -24.75 -0.11
CA ARG A 61 -14.50 -26.18 -0.43
C ARG A 61 -14.93 -27.11 0.68
N SER A 62 -14.68 -26.73 1.94
CA SER A 62 -14.99 -27.55 3.13
C SER A 62 -16.31 -27.21 3.79
N GLN A 63 -16.92 -26.06 3.42
CA GLN A 63 -18.08 -25.46 4.09
C GLN A 63 -17.85 -25.23 5.60
N ASN A 64 -16.58 -25.21 6.04
CA ASN A 64 -16.20 -25.02 7.42
C ASN A 64 -15.99 -23.53 7.71
N PHE A 65 -17.05 -22.86 8.17
CA PHE A 65 -17.02 -21.44 8.49
C PHE A 65 -16.11 -21.10 9.69
N TRP A 66 -15.72 -22.06 10.53
CA TRP A 66 -14.76 -21.82 11.62
C TRP A 66 -13.39 -21.35 11.09
N LEU A 67 -13.04 -21.71 9.85
CA LEU A 67 -11.83 -21.22 9.20
C LEU A 67 -11.84 -19.70 9.00
N LEU A 68 -13.01 -19.05 8.99
CA LEU A 68 -13.10 -17.58 8.92
C LEU A 68 -12.52 -16.89 10.17
N LEU A 69 -12.35 -17.60 11.28
CA LEU A 69 -11.59 -17.09 12.44
C LEU A 69 -10.10 -16.86 12.13
N GLY A 70 -9.60 -17.39 11.01
CA GLY A 70 -8.29 -17.06 10.48
C GLY A 70 -8.20 -15.68 9.82
N LEU A 71 -9.32 -15.02 9.48
CA LEU A 71 -9.32 -13.69 8.87
C LEU A 71 -8.78 -12.59 9.81
N PRO A 72 -9.14 -12.55 11.12
CA PRO A 72 -8.46 -11.68 12.06
C PRO A 72 -6.94 -11.91 12.10
N LEU A 73 -6.46 -13.15 12.00
CA LEU A 73 -5.02 -13.44 11.94
C LEU A 73 -4.35 -12.82 10.71
N THR A 74 -5.02 -12.80 9.55
CA THR A 74 -4.46 -12.13 8.35
C THR A 74 -4.31 -10.63 8.55
N GLN A 75 -5.24 -10.01 9.28
CA GLN A 75 -5.15 -8.59 9.63
C GLN A 75 -3.99 -8.33 10.59
N VAL A 76 -3.79 -9.19 11.59
CA VAL A 76 -2.67 -9.07 12.54
C VAL A 76 -1.33 -9.17 11.83
N LEU A 77 -1.19 -10.11 10.89
CA LEU A 77 0.03 -10.26 10.09
C LEU A 77 0.28 -9.03 9.19
N GLY A 78 -0.77 -8.53 8.52
CA GLY A 78 -0.68 -7.31 7.73
C GLY A 78 -0.27 -6.09 8.57
N LEU A 79 -0.94 -5.89 9.70
CA LEU A 79 -0.65 -4.79 10.63
C LEU A 79 0.75 -4.89 11.24
N THR A 80 1.21 -6.11 11.54
CA THR A 80 2.59 -6.35 12.02
C THR A 80 3.60 -5.98 10.94
N GLY A 81 3.32 -6.26 9.66
CA GLY A 81 4.12 -5.79 8.54
C GLY A 81 4.20 -4.26 8.48
N HIS A 82 3.06 -3.57 8.60
CA HIS A 82 3.03 -2.11 8.68
C HIS A 82 3.83 -1.58 9.89
N LEU A 83 3.65 -2.14 11.08
CA LEU A 83 4.37 -1.73 12.29
C LEU A 83 5.88 -1.91 12.19
N LEU A 84 6.34 -3.00 11.58
CA LEU A 84 7.77 -3.31 11.49
C LEU A 84 8.46 -2.54 10.35
N PHE A 85 7.74 -2.18 9.28
CA PHE A 85 8.34 -1.65 8.07
C PHE A 85 7.91 -0.22 7.69
N GLU A 86 6.82 0.32 8.23
CA GLU A 86 6.50 1.75 8.10
C GLU A 86 7.18 2.57 9.20
N ARG A 87 8.12 3.44 8.79
CA ARG A 87 8.83 4.37 9.69
C ARG A 87 7.96 5.52 10.23
N SER A 88 6.69 5.60 9.87
CA SER A 88 5.79 6.60 10.43
C SER A 88 4.37 6.06 10.51
N HIS A 89 3.77 6.21 11.70
CA HIS A 89 2.37 6.02 12.06
C HIS A 89 1.49 5.31 11.00
N ILE A 90 0.99 4.13 11.37
CA ILE A 90 -0.02 3.39 10.59
C ILE A 90 -1.09 4.38 10.12
N ASP A 91 -1.23 4.54 8.80
CA ASP A 91 -2.32 5.32 8.25
C ASP A 91 -3.61 4.55 8.53
N LEU A 92 -4.57 5.16 9.22
CA LEU A 92 -5.87 4.53 9.51
C LEU A 92 -6.59 4.08 8.22
N GLN A 93 -6.28 4.71 7.08
CA GLN A 93 -6.79 4.31 5.76
C GLN A 93 -6.15 3.02 5.21
N ASP A 94 -4.95 2.70 5.68
CA ASP A 94 -4.20 1.48 5.33
C ASP A 94 -4.45 0.37 6.38
N ALA A 95 -4.78 0.74 7.63
CA ALA A 95 -5.10 -0.17 8.74
C ALA A 95 -6.45 -0.89 8.61
N VAL A 96 -7.39 -0.26 7.91
CA VAL A 96 -8.72 -0.83 7.63
C VAL A 96 -8.73 -1.24 6.17
N PHE A 97 -9.14 -2.47 5.87
CA PHE A 97 -9.34 -2.97 4.51
C PHE A 97 -10.26 -2.03 3.70
N SER A 98 -9.66 -1.02 3.08
CA SER A 98 -10.35 -0.09 2.22
C SER A 98 -10.39 -0.66 0.82
N TRP A 99 -11.42 -0.30 0.05
CA TRP A 99 -11.52 -0.68 -1.35
C TRP A 99 -10.29 -0.20 -2.15
N ARG A 100 -9.74 0.98 -1.80
CA ARG A 100 -8.54 1.58 -2.41
C ARG A 100 -7.28 0.74 -2.12
N ALA A 101 -7.09 0.33 -0.87
CA ALA A 101 -5.98 -0.55 -0.48
C ALA A 101 -6.09 -1.91 -1.17
N SER A 102 -7.29 -2.49 -1.23
CA SER A 102 -7.55 -3.76 -1.91
C SER A 102 -7.24 -3.69 -3.41
N TYR A 103 -7.66 -2.61 -4.08
CA TYR A 103 -7.32 -2.35 -5.49
C TYR A 103 -5.80 -2.23 -5.69
N CYS A 104 -5.10 -1.52 -4.82
CA CYS A 104 -3.65 -1.38 -4.90
C CYS A 104 -2.91 -2.69 -4.65
N LEU A 105 -3.37 -3.52 -3.70
CA LEU A 105 -2.83 -4.86 -3.46
C LEU A 105 -2.99 -5.77 -4.70
N GLY A 106 -4.17 -5.75 -5.33
CA GLY A 106 -4.39 -6.48 -6.58
C GLY A 106 -3.51 -5.98 -7.72
N LYS A 107 -3.41 -4.65 -7.90
CA LYS A 107 -2.52 -4.04 -8.90
C LYS A 107 -1.06 -4.38 -8.65
N MET A 108 -0.62 -4.36 -7.39
CA MET A 108 0.72 -4.76 -6.97
C MET A 108 1.01 -6.22 -7.31
N LEU A 109 0.11 -7.15 -6.97
CA LEU A 109 0.25 -8.56 -7.36
C LEU A 109 0.46 -8.70 -8.87
N LEU A 110 -0.39 -8.07 -9.68
CA LEU A 110 -0.26 -8.12 -11.14
C LEU A 110 1.07 -7.56 -11.64
N ARG A 111 1.51 -6.40 -11.11
CA ARG A 111 2.77 -5.78 -11.49
C ARG A 111 3.98 -6.61 -11.06
N VAL A 112 3.92 -7.28 -9.91
CA VAL A 112 4.96 -8.21 -9.43
C VAL A 112 5.02 -9.43 -10.35
N LEU A 113 3.88 -10.05 -10.68
CA LEU A 113 3.81 -11.20 -11.58
C LEU A 113 4.32 -10.86 -13.00
N MET A 114 4.08 -9.64 -13.47
CA MET A 114 4.61 -9.15 -14.74
C MET A 114 6.09 -8.71 -14.67
N GLY A 115 6.72 -8.73 -13.50
CA GLY A 115 8.10 -8.26 -13.29
C GLY A 115 8.28 -6.74 -13.38
N LYS A 116 7.19 -5.95 -13.42
CA LYS A 116 7.21 -4.50 -13.67
C LYS A 116 7.13 -3.64 -12.41
N TYR A 117 6.90 -4.25 -11.24
CA TYR A 117 6.78 -3.49 -9.99
C TYR A 117 8.08 -2.79 -9.59
N ARG A 118 9.24 -3.32 -9.99
CA ARG A 118 10.53 -2.68 -9.78
C ARG A 118 10.64 -1.35 -10.54
N ASP A 119 10.16 -1.32 -11.77
CA ASP A 119 10.14 -0.11 -12.60
C ASP A 119 9.23 0.94 -11.97
N ASP A 120 8.07 0.51 -11.45
CA ASP A 120 7.17 1.40 -10.72
C ASP A 120 7.88 2.07 -9.55
N ILE A 121 8.61 1.30 -8.74
CA ILE A 121 9.37 1.84 -7.59
C ILE A 121 10.41 2.86 -8.06
N GLN A 122 11.18 2.52 -9.09
CA GLN A 122 12.25 3.39 -9.59
C GLN A 122 11.70 4.71 -10.13
N GLU A 123 10.62 4.66 -10.91
CA GLU A 123 9.96 5.83 -11.48
C GLU A 123 9.46 6.78 -10.38
N ARG A 124 8.70 6.28 -9.38
CA ARG A 124 8.20 7.14 -8.30
C ARG A 124 9.33 7.68 -7.44
N LYS A 125 10.39 6.90 -7.18
CA LYS A 125 11.55 7.39 -6.41
C LYS A 125 12.25 8.54 -7.14
N ALA A 126 12.43 8.43 -8.46
CA ALA A 126 13.02 9.49 -9.26
C ALA A 126 12.16 10.78 -9.22
N ILE A 127 10.83 10.65 -9.38
CA ILE A 127 9.91 11.79 -9.28
C ILE A 127 10.00 12.47 -7.91
N LEU A 128 10.00 11.68 -6.83
CA LEU A 128 10.08 12.20 -5.47
C LEU A 128 11.42 12.90 -5.20
N GLN A 129 12.54 12.32 -5.64
CA GLN A 129 13.86 12.91 -5.50
C GLN A 129 14.00 14.23 -6.27
N ASN A 130 13.49 14.29 -7.50
CA ASN A 130 13.51 15.51 -8.31
C ASN A 130 12.70 16.63 -7.65
N TYR A 131 11.51 16.31 -7.12
CA TYR A 131 10.68 17.27 -6.40
C TYR A 131 11.38 17.83 -5.16
N GLN A 132 12.01 16.96 -4.37
CA GLN A 132 12.76 17.33 -3.16
C GLN A 132 14.04 18.11 -3.45
N SER A 133 14.63 17.96 -4.65
CA SER A 133 15.84 18.69 -5.03
C SER A 133 15.55 20.07 -5.62
N THR A 134 14.30 20.31 -6.05
CA THR A 134 13.87 21.56 -6.71
C THR A 134 13.11 22.50 -5.74
N THR A 135 12.81 22.03 -4.53
CA THR A 135 12.08 22.76 -3.47
C THR A 135 13.00 23.04 -2.30
#